data_AF-A0A0N1GDI8-F1
#
_entry.id   AF-A0A0N1GDI8-F1
#
_cell.length_a   1.000
_cell.length_b   1.000
_cell.length_c   1.000
_cell.angle_alpha   90.00
_cell.angle_beta   90.00
_cell.angle_gamma   90.00
#
_symmetry.space_group_name_H-M   'P 1'
#
loop_
_entity.id
_entity.type
_entity.pdbx_description
1 polymer ?
#
loop_
_entity_poly.entity_id
_entity_poly.type
_entity_poly.pdbx_seq_one_letter_code
_entity_poly.pdbx_strand_id
1 'polypeptide(L)' 'MRTGSAPRAMASLRNLAIGALRLAGRDNIAEGLRYHGRDMTRPLTTLGLT' A
#
# COMPACT_ATOMS: atom_id res chain seq x y z
N MET A 1 -19.02 -18.31 3.94
CA MET A 1 -18.07 -17.19 3.71
C MET A 1 -17.25 -16.97 4.97
N ARG A 2 -15.97 -17.36 5.00
CA ARG A 2 -15.14 -17.28 6.22
C ARG A 2 -14.58 -15.87 6.39
N THR A 3 -15.35 -14.98 7.02
CA THR A 3 -14.96 -13.58 7.35
C THR A 3 -13.84 -13.49 8.41
N GLY A 4 -13.19 -14.59 8.77
CA GLY A 4 -12.11 -14.62 9.77
C GLY A 4 -10.74 -14.19 9.27
N SER A 5 -10.54 -14.05 7.95
CA SER A 5 -9.23 -13.67 7.37
C SER A 5 -9.21 -12.28 6.76
N ALA A 6 -10.37 -11.68 6.46
CA ALA A 6 -10.44 -10.36 5.84
C ALA A 6 -9.80 -9.25 6.71
N PRO A 7 -10.04 -9.17 8.04
CA PRO A 7 -9.37 -8.15 8.86
C PRO A 7 -7.85 -8.34 8.92
N ARG A 8 -7.37 -9.59 8.98
CA ARG A 8 -5.94 -9.91 9.01
C ARG A 8 -5.27 -9.61 7.66
N ALA A 9 -5.91 -9.97 6.55
CA ALA A 9 -5.43 -9.64 5.22
C ALA A 9 -5.35 -8.13 5.01
N MET A 10 -6.37 -7.37 5.44
CA MET A 10 -6.35 -5.90 5.36
C MET A 10 -5.25 -5.29 6.24
N ALA A 11 -4.97 -5.85 7.41
CA ALA A 11 -3.85 -5.42 8.25
C ALA A 11 -2.49 -5.67 7.57
N SER A 12 -2.30 -6.84 6.96
CA SER A 12 -1.09 -7.16 6.19
C SER A 12 -0.91 -6.21 5.00
N LEU A 13 -1.96 -5.93 4.25
CA LEU A 13 -1.93 -4.98 3.12
C LEU A 13 -1.61 -3.56 3.57
N ARG A 14 -2.18 -3.09 4.69
CA ARG A 14 -1.85 -1.79 5.29
C ARG A 14 -0.37 -1.72 5.64
N ASN A 15 0.15 -2.74 6.32
CA ASN A 15 1.56 -2.77 6.73
C ASN A 15 2.49 -2.81 5.52
N LEU A 16 2.14 -3.56 4.49
CA LEU A 16 2.86 -3.59 3.22
C LEU A 16 2.88 -2.20 2.54
N ALA A 17 1.75 -1.52 2.45
CA ALA A 17 1.67 -0.18 1.87
C ALA A 17 2.54 0.83 2.64
N ILE A 18 2.54 0.77 3.97
CA ILE A 18 3.39 1.62 4.81
C ILE A 18 4.88 1.30 4.58
N GLY A 19 5.24 0.03 4.50
CA GLY A 19 6.62 -0.40 4.22
C GLY A 19 7.11 0.05 2.85
N ALA A 20 6.30 -0.11 1.81
CA ALA A 20 6.61 0.34 0.45
C ALA A 20 6.79 1.87 0.38
N LEU A 21 5.94 2.63 1.09
CA LEU A 21 6.06 4.09 1.16
C LEU A 21 7.34 4.55 1.88
N ARG A 22 7.72 3.87 2.97
CA ARG A 22 8.99 4.12 3.66
C ARG A 22 10.19 3.78 2.79
N LEU A 23 10.14 2.66 2.07
CA LEU A 23 11.20 2.28 1.12
C LEU A 23 11.34 3.29 -0.01
N ALA A 24 10.22 3.86 -0.47
CA ALA A 24 10.20 4.94 -1.46
C ALA A 24 10.62 6.31 -0.89
N GLY A 25 11.05 6.40 0.38
CA GLY A 25 11.52 7.63 1.01
C GLY A 25 10.41 8.64 1.33
N ARG A 26 9.14 8.20 1.40
CA ARG A 26 8.02 9.08 1.77
C ARG A 26 7.77 9.06 3.27
N ASP A 27 8.24 10.10 3.96
CA ASP A 27 7.93 10.32 5.38
C ASP A 27 6.44 10.64 5.61
N ASN A 28 5.79 11.28 4.64
CA ASN A 28 4.36 11.56 4.66
C ASN A 28 3.55 10.41 4.04
N ILE A 29 3.24 9.40 4.85
CA ILE A 29 2.46 8.22 4.43
C ILE A 29 1.08 8.62 3.87
N ALA A 30 0.44 9.64 4.44
CA ALA A 30 -0.87 10.10 3.98
C ALA A 30 -0.81 10.71 2.57
N GLU A 31 0.23 11.50 2.30
CA GLU A 31 0.49 12.05 0.96
C GLU A 31 0.83 10.95 -0.05
N GLY A 32 1.70 10.01 0.34
CA GLY A 32 2.03 8.85 -0.48
C GLY A 32 0.80 8.04 -0.85
N LEU A 33 -0.09 7.78 0.11
CA LEU A 33 -1.34 7.07 -0.14
C LEU A 33 -2.28 7.86 -1.06
N ARG A 34 -2.41 9.18 -0.92
CA ARG A 34 -3.23 10.00 -1.84
C ARG A 34 -2.65 10.04 -3.24
N TYR A 35 -1.32 10.06 -3.36
CA TYR A 35 -0.62 10.03 -4.65
C TYR A 35 -0.84 8.70 -5.37
N HIS A 36 -0.76 7.57 -4.67
CA HIS A 36 -1.00 6.24 -5.24
C HIS A 36 -2.50 5.91 -5.40
N GLY A 37 -3.36 6.44 -4.53
CA GLY A 37 -4.80 6.22 -4.62
C GLY A 37 -5.44 6.93 -5.82
N ARG A 38 -4.80 7.98 -6.35
CA ARG A 38 -5.25 8.65 -7.59
C ARG A 38 -5.00 7.83 -8.85
N ASP A 39 -4.09 6.86 -8.81
CA ASP A 39 -3.67 6.13 -9.99
C ASP A 39 -3.12 4.75 -9.59
N MET A 40 -3.89 3.71 -9.89
CA MET A 40 -3.60 2.32 -9.54
C MET A 40 -2.34 1.77 -10.21
N THR A 41 -1.78 2.43 -11.24
CA THR A 41 -0.52 2.01 -11.88
C THR A 41 0.73 2.41 -11.08
N ARG A 42 0.62 3.48 -10.30
CA ARG A 42 1.71 4.03 -9.47
C ARG A 42 2.15 3.08 -8.35
N PRO A 43 1.25 2.46 -7.56
CA PRO A 43 1.69 1.49 -6.57
C PRO A 43 2.33 0.25 -7.21
N LEU A 44 1.91 -0.17 -8.41
CA LEU A 44 2.53 -1.28 -9.13
C LEU A 44 3.97 -0.94 -9.56
N THR A 45 4.19 0.28 -10.05
CA THR A 45 5.52 0.80 -10.39
C THR A 45 6.42 0.89 -9.15
N THR A 46 5.90 1.35 -8.01
CA THR A 46 6.66 1.41 -6.74
C THR A 46 7.03 0.02 -6.23
N LEU A 47 6.26 -1.00 -6.56
CA LEU A 47 6.55 -2.40 -6.24
C LEU A 47 7.42 -3.09 -7.30
N GLY A 48 7.77 -2.41 -8.40
CA GLY A 48 8.56 -2.99 -9.49
C GLY A 48 7.83 -4.06 -10.30
N LEU A 49 6.49 -3.99 -10.36
CA LEU A 49 5.62 -4.98 -11.00
C LEU A 49 5.18 -4.56 -12.43
N THR A 50 6.02 -3.81 -13.12
CA THR A 50 5.83 -3.34 -14.51
C THR A 50 6.89 -3.96 -15.42
#